data_AF-A0A6C0ITE1-F1
#
_entry.id   AF-A0A6C0ITE1-F1
#
_cell.length_a   1.000
_cell.length_b   1.000
_cell.length_c   1.000
_cell.angle_alpha   90.00
_cell.angle_beta   90.00
_cell.angle_gamma   90.00
#
_symmetry.space_group_name_H-M   'P 1'
#
loop_
_entity.id
_entity.type
_entity.pdbx_description
1 polymer ?
#
loop_
_entity_poly.entity_id
_entity_poly.type
_entity_poly.pdbx_seq_one_letter_code
_entity_poly.pdbx_strand_id
1 'polypeptide(L)'
;MNNTSNIFKEFLSFLKNNNIVSTIIATVLSTHVTELTTSFADNIILPIIYRDGNRDGKPDINSIDNYIFKINGIDFKLGKFYIVFTKVLIIFILLFIIKRYITNSY
;
A
#
# COMPACT_ATOMS: atom_id res chain seq x y z
N MET A 1 -23.13 -22.99 -38.37
CA MET A 1 -22.61 -22.00 -37.41
C MET A 1 -23.13 -22.34 -36.02
N ASN A 2 -22.41 -23.14 -35.22
CA ASN A 2 -22.88 -23.50 -33.85
C ASN A 2 -21.77 -23.97 -32.87
N ASN A 3 -20.48 -23.96 -33.25
CA ASN A 3 -19.42 -24.50 -32.40
C ASN A 3 -18.78 -23.45 -31.46
N THR A 4 -18.69 -22.20 -31.90
CA THR A 4 -18.13 -21.09 -31.10
C THR A 4 -19.00 -20.74 -29.89
N SER A 5 -20.32 -20.90 -29.99
CA SER A 5 -21.24 -20.68 -28.87
C SER A 5 -21.08 -21.73 -27.76
N ASN A 6 -20.68 -22.96 -28.10
CA ASN A 6 -20.39 -24.01 -27.12
C ASN A 6 -19.08 -23.77 -26.38
N ILE A 7 -18.00 -23.42 -27.08
CA ILE A 7 -16.69 -23.15 -26.46
C ILE A 7 -16.78 -21.97 -25.48
N PHE A 8 -17.49 -20.89 -25.84
CA PHE A 8 -17.65 -19.74 -24.96
C PHE A 8 -18.46 -20.08 -23.70
N LYS A 9 -19.50 -20.93 -23.82
CA LYS A 9 -20.28 -21.42 -22.67
C LYS A 9 -19.45 -22.35 -21.77
N GLU A 10 -18.65 -23.23 -22.36
CA GLU A 10 -17.71 -24.09 -21.62
C GLU A 10 -16.69 -23.27 -20.85
N PHE A 11 -16.13 -22.23 -21.48
CA PHE A 11 -15.21 -21.30 -20.85
C PHE A 11 -15.87 -20.52 -19.69
N LEU A 12 -17.08 -19.98 -19.88
CA LEU A 12 -17.83 -19.32 -18.82
C LEU A 12 -18.15 -20.27 -17.65
N SER A 13 -18.53 -21.51 -17.96
CA SER A 13 -18.77 -22.56 -16.97
C SER A 13 -17.48 -22.89 -16.20
N PHE A 14 -16.36 -23.01 -16.90
CA PHE A 14 -15.04 -23.19 -16.29
C PHE A 14 -14.67 -22.05 -15.34
N LEU A 15 -14.83 -20.79 -15.76
CA LEU A 15 -14.56 -19.62 -14.92
C LEU A 15 -15.42 -19.61 -13.66
N LYS A 16 -16.70 -19.96 -13.79
CA LYS A 16 -17.65 -20.00 -12.67
C LYS A 16 -17.37 -21.15 -11.71
N ASN A 17 -17.16 -22.36 -12.23
CA ASN A 17 -16.99 -23.57 -11.42
C ASN A 17 -15.67 -23.58 -10.65
N ASN A 18 -14.65 -22.85 -11.12
CA ASN A 18 -13.35 -22.75 -10.46
C ASN A 18 -13.19 -21.47 -9.62
N ASN A 19 -14.27 -20.70 -9.37
CA ASN A 19 -14.23 -19.43 -8.63
C ASN A 19 -13.22 -18.40 -9.20
N ILE A 20 -12.85 -18.52 -10.47
CA ILE A 20 -11.83 -17.68 -11.10
C ILE A 20 -12.30 -16.23 -11.15
N VAL A 21 -13.60 -16.01 -11.38
CA VAL A 21 -14.20 -14.67 -11.41
C VAL A 21 -14.01 -13.95 -10.07
N SER A 22 -14.27 -14.62 -8.95
CA SER A 22 -14.09 -14.04 -7.62
C SER A 22 -12.62 -13.71 -7.35
N THR A 23 -11.70 -14.58 -7.76
CA THR A 23 -10.25 -14.33 -7.64
C THR A 23 -9.80 -13.14 -8.48
N ILE A 24 -10.29 -13.01 -9.72
CA ILE A 24 -10.01 -11.85 -10.58
C ILE A 24 -10.50 -10.56 -9.93
N ILE A 25 -11.74 -10.54 -9.44
CA ILE A 25 -12.32 -9.35 -8.79
C ILE A 25 -11.51 -8.98 -7.54
N ALA A 26 -11.19 -9.97 -6.69
CA ALA A 26 -10.38 -9.75 -5.50
C ALA A 26 -8.99 -9.19 -5.84
N THR A 27 -8.36 -9.73 -6.89
CA THR A 27 -7.03 -9.29 -7.36
C THR A 27 -7.08 -7.85 -7.88
N VAL A 28 -8.04 -7.52 -8.75
CA VAL A 28 -8.21 -6.17 -9.29
C VAL A 28 -8.49 -5.17 -8.18
N LEU A 29 -9.38 -5.52 -7.24
CA LEU A 29 -9.68 -4.66 -6.09
C LEU A 29 -8.44 -4.47 -5.22
N SER A 30 -7.68 -5.53 -4.95
CA SER A 30 -6.44 -5.47 -4.16
C SER A 30 -5.40 -4.56 -4.80
N THR A 31 -5.24 -4.61 -6.12
CA THR A 31 -4.34 -3.73 -6.87
C THR A 31 -4.73 -2.27 -6.68
N HIS A 32 -6.01 -1.92 -6.91
CA HIS A 32 -6.46 -0.54 -6.75
C HIS A 32 -6.41 -0.04 -5.31
N VAL A 33 -6.71 -0.90 -4.32
CA VAL A 33 -6.54 -0.56 -2.90
C VAL A 33 -5.07 -0.30 -2.59
N THR A 34 -4.16 -1.07 -3.16
CA THR A 34 -2.71 -0.89 -2.99
C THR A 34 -2.25 0.43 -3.62
N GLU A 35 -2.70 0.74 -4.84
CA GLU A 35 -2.43 2.00 -5.52
C GLU A 35 -2.93 3.21 -4.72
N LEU A 36 -4.18 3.14 -4.25
CA LEU A 36 -4.78 4.19 -3.42
C LEU A 36 -3.97 4.40 -2.13
N THR A 37 -3.64 3.30 -1.44
CA THR A 37 -2.89 3.36 -0.18
C THR A 37 -1.49 3.93 -0.38
N THR A 38 -0.83 3.52 -1.47
CA THR A 38 0.51 4.01 -1.84
C THR A 38 0.46 5.49 -2.17
N SER A 39 -0.50 5.90 -3.01
CA SER A 39 -0.71 7.31 -3.38
C SER A 39 -1.02 8.17 -2.16
N PHE A 40 -1.90 7.72 -1.27
CA PHE A 40 -2.19 8.42 -0.02
C PHE A 40 -0.92 8.60 0.82
N ALA A 41 -0.14 7.54 0.96
CA ALA A 41 1.04 7.57 1.79
C ALA A 41 2.18 8.41 1.17
N ASP A 42 2.34 8.41 -0.15
CA ASP A 42 3.36 9.22 -0.84
C ASP A 42 2.98 10.69 -0.97
N ASN A 43 1.70 10.99 -1.19
CA ASN A 43 1.25 12.36 -1.47
C ASN A 43 0.72 13.10 -0.24
N ILE A 44 0.28 12.40 0.81
CA ILE A 44 -0.25 13.03 2.03
C ILE A 44 0.65 12.77 3.22
N ILE A 45 1.04 11.52 3.46
CA ILE A 45 1.84 11.17 4.64
C ILE A 45 3.30 11.61 4.48
N LEU A 46 3.91 11.35 3.32
CA LEU A 46 5.32 11.69 3.10
C LEU A 46 5.59 13.19 3.24
N PRO A 47 4.79 14.13 2.68
CA PRO A 47 5.02 15.55 2.89
C PRO A 47 4.87 16.01 4.35
N ILE A 48 4.04 15.34 5.15
CA ILE A 48 3.93 15.61 6.60
C ILE A 48 5.20 15.15 7.33
N ILE A 49 5.74 13.99 6.94
CA ILE A 49 6.98 13.44 7.50
C ILE A 49 8.21 14.28 7.08
N TYR A 50 8.27 14.67 5.81
CA TYR A 50 9.35 15.48 5.23
C TYR A 50 9.08 16.99 5.35
N ARG A 51 8.25 17.38 6.32
CA ARG A 51 7.92 18.80 6.57
C ARG A 51 9.21 19.56 6.88
N ASP A 52 9.32 20.74 6.30
CA ASP A 52 10.30 21.76 6.65
C ASP A 52 9.67 22.69 7.71
N GLY A 53 9.94 22.39 8.98
CA GLY A 53 9.41 23.13 10.12
C GLY A 53 10.14 24.44 10.41
N ASN A 54 11.42 24.55 10.01
CA ASN A 54 12.26 25.71 10.24
C ASN A 54 12.36 26.66 9.03
N ARG A 55 11.74 26.27 7.89
CA ARG A 55 11.71 26.99 6.61
C ARG A 55 13.10 27.19 5.99
N ASP A 56 14.02 26.25 6.20
CA ASP A 56 15.38 26.33 5.67
C ASP A 56 15.52 25.74 4.25
N GLY A 57 14.43 25.25 3.67
CA GLY A 57 14.37 24.62 2.35
C GLY A 57 14.79 23.15 2.34
N LYS A 58 15.05 22.54 3.51
CA LYS A 58 15.41 21.13 3.64
C LYS A 58 14.38 20.42 4.53
N PRO A 59 14.03 19.16 4.20
CA PRO A 59 13.24 18.33 5.09
C PRO A 59 13.95 18.12 6.44
N ASP A 60 13.24 18.34 7.55
CA ASP A 60 13.76 18.14 8.92
C ASP A 60 14.27 16.69 9.12
N ILE A 61 13.69 15.74 8.39
CA ILE A 61 13.98 14.31 8.50
C ILE A 61 15.25 13.84 7.77
N ASN A 62 15.93 14.72 7.01
CA ASN A 62 17.16 14.36 6.28
C ASN A 62 18.30 13.88 7.20
N SER A 63 18.26 14.27 8.47
CA SER A 63 19.16 13.81 9.52
C SER A 63 18.92 12.33 9.90
N ILE A 64 17.68 11.84 9.78
CA ILE A 64 17.27 10.46 10.07
C ILE A 64 17.46 9.56 8.85
N ASP A 65 17.16 10.04 7.65
CA ASP A 65 17.25 9.25 6.40
C ASP A 65 18.68 8.71 6.13
N ASN A 66 19.68 9.52 6.49
CA ASN A 66 21.10 9.19 6.33
C ASN A 66 21.70 8.48 7.56
N TYR A 67 20.89 8.05 8.52
CA TYR A 67 21.39 7.34 9.69
C TYR A 67 21.93 5.95 9.28
N ILE A 68 23.25 5.80 9.38
CA ILE A 68 23.97 4.55 9.10
C ILE A 68 24.50 4.01 10.42
N PHE A 69 24.04 2.82 10.78
CA PHE A 69 24.52 2.10 11.94
C PHE A 69 25.59 1.09 11.50
N LYS A 70 26.80 1.23 12.04
CA LYS A 70 27.94 0.38 11.65
C LYS A 70 28.22 -0.65 12.72
N ILE A 71 28.15 -1.94 12.37
CA ILE A 71 28.59 -3.06 13.23
C ILE A 71 29.56 -3.92 12.43
N ASN A 72 30.75 -4.19 12.97
CA ASN A 72 31.76 -5.10 12.41
C ASN A 72 32.01 -4.91 10.90
N GLY A 73 32.09 -3.67 10.43
CA GLY A 73 32.34 -3.35 9.02
C GLY A 73 31.12 -3.42 8.09
N ILE A 74 29.93 -3.69 8.62
CA ILE A 74 28.66 -3.68 7.88
C ILE A 74 27.94 -2.36 8.13
N ASP A 75 27.59 -1.65 7.05
CA ASP A 75 26.86 -0.39 7.08
C ASP A 75 25.34 -0.64 6.95
N PHE A 76 24.61 -0.61 8.07
CA PHE A 76 23.15 -0.74 8.08
C PHE A 76 22.47 0.62 7.88
N LYS A 77 21.82 0.80 6.73
CA LYS A 77 21.02 2.00 6.41
C LYS A 77 19.64 1.94 7.08
N LEU A 78 19.61 2.13 8.40
CA LEU A 78 18.38 2.05 9.20
C LEU A 78 17.44 3.24 9.00
N GLY A 79 17.96 4.38 8.55
CA GLY A 79 17.17 5.59 8.28
C GLY A 79 15.99 5.36 7.34
N LYS A 80 16.27 4.88 6.13
CA LYS A 80 15.24 4.53 5.13
C LYS A 80 14.25 3.50 5.63
N PHE A 81 14.73 2.50 6.36
CA PHE A 81 13.86 1.48 6.94
C PHE A 81 12.89 2.08 7.95
N TYR A 82 13.37 2.96 8.84
CA TYR A 82 12.53 3.62 9.84
C TYR A 82 11.45 4.50 9.21
N ILE A 83 11.77 5.19 8.12
CA ILE A 83 10.80 6.02 7.38
C ILE A 83 9.71 5.14 6.76
N VAL A 84 10.09 4.04 6.09
CA VAL A 84 9.12 3.08 5.51
C VAL A 84 8.29 2.41 6.61
N PHE A 85 8.91 2.05 7.74
CA PHE A 85 8.20 1.46 8.88
C PHE A 85 7.17 2.44 9.46
N THR A 86 7.55 3.71 9.65
CA THR A 86 6.63 4.76 10.12
C THR A 86 5.49 4.99 9.13
N LYS A 87 5.77 4.95 7.82
CA LYS A 87 4.75 5.03 6.76
C LYS A 87 3.71 3.91 6.87
N VAL A 88 4.17 2.65 7.03
CA VAL A 88 3.28 1.49 7.21
C VAL A 88 2.47 1.61 8.50
N LEU A 89 3.09 2.05 9.59
CA LEU A 89 2.43 2.21 10.89
C LEU A 89 1.32 3.26 10.83
N ILE A 90 1.54 4.39 10.16
CA ILE A 90 0.51 5.42 9.94
C ILE A 90 -0.65 4.87 9.10
N ILE A 91 -0.37 4.13 8.02
CA ILE A 91 -1.41 3.48 7.20
C ILE A 91 -2.28 2.55 8.07
N PHE A 92 -1.66 1.72 8.91
CA PHE A 92 -2.40 0.81 9.79
C PHE A 92 -3.26 1.54 10.82
N ILE A 93 -2.74 2.62 11.42
CA ILE A 93 -3.52 3.46 12.34
C ILE A 93 -4.74 4.05 11.61
N LEU A 94 -4.57 4.55 10.38
CA LEU A 94 -5.68 5.11 9.62
C LEU A 94 -6.72 4.07 9.25
N LEU A 95 -6.31 2.90 8.77
CA LEU A 95 -7.23 1.78 8.50
C LEU A 95 -7.98 1.37 9.76
N PHE A 96 -7.31 1.34 10.91
CA PHE A 96 -7.93 1.07 12.20
C PHE A 96 -8.97 2.14 12.59
N ILE A 97 -8.65 3.42 12.41
CA ILE A 97 -9.55 4.54 12.67
C ILE A 97 -10.79 4.45 11.75
N ILE A 98 -10.60 4.25 10.44
CA ILE A 98 -11.68 4.09 9.47
C ILE A 98 -12.59 2.93 9.87
N LYS A 99 -12.01 1.76 10.16
CA LYS A 99 -12.75 0.59 10.63
C LYS A 99 -13.56 0.89 11.89
N ARG A 100 -12.97 1.60 12.86
CA ARG A 100 -13.63 1.99 14.10
C ARG A 100 -14.82 2.91 13.83
N TYR A 101 -14.68 3.93 12.98
CA TYR A 101 -15.77 4.84 12.63
C TYR A 101 -16.91 4.12 11.89
N ILE A 102 -16.59 3.25 10.94
CA ILE A 102 -17.61 2.47 10.21
C ILE A 102 -18.36 1.53 11.17
N THR A 103 -17.64 0.86 12.07
CA THR A 103 -18.25 -0.10 13.01
C THR A 103 -19.11 0.58 14.07
N ASN A 104 -18.73 1.77 14.55
CA ASN A 104 -19.50 2.52 15.55
C ASN A 104 -20.73 3.25 14.95
N SER A 105 -20.86 3.29 13.62
CA SER A 105 -21.96 3.97 12.93
C SER A 105 -23.16 3.06 12.63
N TYR A 106 -23.09 1.78 13.04
CA TYR A 106 -24.16 0.78 13.03
C TYR A 106 -24.43 0.31 14.45
#